data_AF-A0A7C7KL80-F1
#
_entry.id   AF-A0A7C7KL80-F1
#
_cell.length_a   1.000
_cell.length_b   1.000
_cell.length_c   1.000
_cell.angle_alpha   90.00
_cell.angle_beta   90.00
_cell.angle_gamma   90.00
#
_symmetry.space_group_name_H-M   'P 1'
#
loop_
_entity.id
_entity.type
_entity.pdbx_description
1 polymer ?
#
loop_
_entity_poly.entity_id
_entity_poly.type
_entity_poly.pdbx_seq_one_letter_code
_entity_poly.pdbx_strand_id
1 'polypeptide(L)'
;MTSGQDVGWLQVPVDDVINKEITLFGRKGMPAQSFPAMLRLVAAGRLEPARLITNRVPLGQACAVLAAMGSFDIIGFTVIDRF
;
A
#
# COMPACT_ATOMS: atom_id res chain seq x y z
N MET A 1 0.63 13.68 -1.65
CA MET A 1 -0.26 13.00 -0.70
C MET A 1 -0.67 14.07 0.29
N THR A 2 -1.97 14.29 0.43
CA THR A 2 -2.67 15.50 -0.01
C THR A 2 -2.68 15.64 -1.53
N SER A 3 -3.84 15.38 -2.14
CA SER A 3 -4.18 15.90 -3.46
C SER A 3 -4.41 17.40 -3.34
N GLY A 4 -4.10 18.17 -4.38
CA GLY A 4 -3.92 19.63 -4.33
C GLY A 4 -5.09 20.51 -3.88
N GLN A 5 -6.17 19.96 -3.34
CA GLN A 5 -7.27 20.69 -2.71
C GLN A 5 -7.42 20.43 -1.20
N ASP A 6 -6.81 19.38 -0.65
CA ASP A 6 -6.85 19.09 0.78
C ASP A 6 -5.54 19.55 1.42
N VAL A 7 -5.59 20.59 2.24
CA VAL A 7 -4.44 21.14 2.98
C VAL A 7 -3.86 20.20 4.05
N GLY A 8 -4.23 18.92 4.06
CA GLY A 8 -3.69 17.88 4.95
C GLY A 8 -4.17 17.97 6.39
N TRP A 9 -5.23 18.73 6.66
CA TRP A 9 -5.83 18.82 7.99
C TRP A 9 -6.78 17.65 8.23
N LEU A 10 -6.60 17.00 9.38
CA LEU A 10 -7.49 15.95 9.87
C LEU A 10 -8.15 16.44 11.17
N GLN A 11 -9.49 16.47 11.20
CA GLN A 11 -10.24 16.68 12.43
C GLN A 11 -10.24 15.37 13.23
N VAL A 12 -9.75 15.41 14.46
CA VAL A 12 -9.70 14.25 15.36
C VAL A 12 -10.49 14.54 16.63
N PRO A 13 -11.24 13.56 17.19
CA PRO A 13 -11.98 13.74 18.43
C PRO A 13 -11.00 13.72 19.61
N VAL A 14 -10.50 14.89 20.00
CA VAL A 14 -9.44 15.02 21.03
C VAL A 14 -9.87 14.45 22.39
N ASP A 15 -11.14 14.61 22.77
CA ASP A 15 -11.67 14.06 24.03
C ASP A 15 -11.53 12.53 24.08
N ASP A 16 -11.79 11.85 22.98
CA ASP A 16 -11.62 10.40 22.86
C ASP A 16 -10.15 9.99 22.90
N VAL A 17 -9.28 10.77 22.28
CA VAL A 17 -7.83 10.54 22.31
C VAL A 17 -7.31 10.59 23.74
N ILE A 18 -7.75 11.56 24.52
CA ILE A 18 -7.34 11.72 25.92
C ILE A 18 -7.95 10.62 26.79
N ASN A 19 -9.27 10.43 26.75
CA ASN A 19 -9.98 9.47 27.62
C ASN A 19 -9.56 8.02 27.40
N LYS A 20 -9.08 7.69 26.19
CA LYS A 20 -8.63 6.33 25.82
C LYS A 20 -7.11 6.24 25.68
N GLU A 21 -6.38 7.30 26.03
CA GLU A 21 -4.91 7.38 25.93
C GLU A 21 -4.35 6.93 24.57
N ILE A 22 -5.01 7.36 23.49
CA ILE A 22 -4.66 6.95 22.12
C ILE A 22 -3.35 7.63 21.69
N THR A 23 -2.42 6.84 21.14
CA THR A 23 -1.19 7.35 20.51
C THR A 23 -1.32 7.34 18.99
N LEU A 24 -0.99 8.47 18.36
CA LEU A 24 -0.98 8.60 16.90
C LEU A 24 0.43 8.40 16.34
N PHE A 25 0.60 7.41 15.46
CA PHE A 25 1.88 7.14 14.80
C PHE A 25 1.85 7.53 13.31
N GLY A 26 2.58 8.60 12.97
CA GLY A 26 2.84 8.94 11.57
C GLY A 26 3.84 7.96 10.94
N ARG A 27 3.48 7.34 9.80
CA ARG A 27 4.37 6.47 9.03
C ARG A 27 4.26 6.77 7.55
N LYS A 28 5.38 6.69 6.83
CA LYS A 28 5.42 6.81 5.37
C LYS A 28 6.24 5.65 4.82
N GLY A 29 5.56 4.72 4.15
CA GLY A 29 6.19 3.51 3.61
C GLY A 29 6.89 2.68 4.68
N MET A 30 7.79 1.79 4.22
CA MET A 30 8.65 0.99 5.08
C MET A 30 10.12 1.41 4.86
N PRO A 31 10.90 1.69 5.92
CA PRO A 31 12.31 2.04 5.78
C PRO A 31 13.11 0.91 5.11
N ALA A 32 14.11 1.25 4.29
CA ALA A 32 14.95 0.26 3.58
C ALA A 32 15.56 -0.78 4.53
N GLN A 33 16.00 -0.35 5.72
CA GLN A 33 16.56 -1.24 6.75
C GLN A 33 15.57 -2.27 7.32
N SER A 34 14.25 -2.10 7.10
CA SER A 34 13.22 -3.05 7.56
C SER A 34 12.94 -4.17 6.55
N PHE A 35 13.37 -4.01 5.29
CA PHE A 35 13.15 -5.03 4.24
C PHE A 35 13.75 -6.40 4.60
N PRO A 36 14.98 -6.52 5.15
CA PRO A 36 15.55 -7.81 5.50
C PRO A 36 14.71 -8.59 6.53
N ALA A 37 14.06 -7.91 7.46
CA ALA A 37 13.15 -8.57 8.40
C ALA A 37 11.86 -9.04 7.71
N MET A 38 11.26 -8.19 6.88
CA MET A 38 10.06 -8.51 6.11
C MET A 38 10.30 -9.68 5.13
N LEU A 39 11.42 -9.68 4.40
CA LEU A 39 11.78 -10.76 3.48
C LEU A 39 12.05 -12.09 4.19
N ARG A 40 12.60 -12.07 5.42
CA ARG A 40 12.73 -13.29 6.24
C ARG A 40 11.37 -13.88 6.59
N LEU A 41 10.36 -13.05 6.86
CA LEU A 41 9.00 -13.53 7.11
C LEU A 41 8.38 -14.16 5.85
N VAL A 42 8.64 -13.59 4.68
CA VAL A 42 8.21 -14.19 3.40
C VAL A 42 8.90 -15.53 3.16
N ALA A 43 10.23 -15.59 3.34
CA ALA A 43 11.00 -16.82 3.19
C ALA A 43 10.56 -17.93 4.17
N ALA A 44 10.14 -17.55 5.37
CA ALA A 44 9.60 -18.46 6.39
C ALA A 44 8.13 -18.84 6.15
N GLY A 45 7.49 -18.39 5.06
CA GLY A 45 6.07 -18.64 4.78
C GLY A 45 5.10 -17.96 5.75
N ARG A 46 5.59 -17.05 6.61
CA ARG A 46 4.77 -16.28 7.56
C ARG A 46 4.02 -15.14 6.90
N LEU A 47 4.51 -14.69 5.74
CA LEU A 47 3.86 -13.75 4.86
C LEU A 47 3.81 -14.35 3.46
N GLU A 48 2.65 -14.26 2.81
CA GLU A 48 2.45 -14.79 1.46
C GLU A 48 1.92 -13.69 0.52
N PRO A 49 2.75 -12.70 0.11
CA PRO A 49 2.32 -11.58 -0.72
C PRO A 49 1.75 -12.00 -2.08
N ALA A 50 2.14 -13.19 -2.57
CA ALA A 50 1.64 -13.75 -3.82
C ALA A 50 0.11 -13.92 -3.85
N ARG A 51 -0.53 -14.09 -2.68
CA ARG A 51 -2.00 -14.18 -2.56
C ARG A 51 -2.72 -12.88 -2.88
N LEU A 52 -2.00 -11.75 -2.86
CA LEU A 52 -2.55 -10.45 -3.22
C LEU A 52 -2.47 -10.19 -4.73
N ILE A 53 -1.80 -11.06 -5.49
CA ILE A 53 -1.68 -10.94 -6.95
C ILE A 53 -2.98 -11.46 -7.59
N THR A 54 -3.75 -10.54 -8.16
CA THR A 54 -5.01 -10.84 -8.86
C THR A 54 -4.85 -10.87 -10.37
N ASN A 55 -3.79 -10.26 -10.91
CA ASN A 55 -3.54 -10.24 -12.34
C ASN A 55 -2.03 -10.32 -12.67
N ARG A 56 -1.71 -10.98 -13.78
CA ARG A 56 -0.34 -11.16 -14.31
C ARG A 56 -0.29 -10.82 -15.79
N VAL A 57 0.42 -9.75 -16.13
CA VAL A 57 0.42 -9.16 -17.48
C VAL A 57 1.82 -9.15 -18.10
N PRO A 58 1.94 -9.22 -19.43
CA PRO A 58 3.20 -8.94 -20.11
C PRO A 58 3.53 -7.45 -20.02
N LEU A 59 4.81 -7.11 -20.18
CA LEU A 59 5.28 -5.72 -20.20
C LEU A 59 4.51 -4.87 -21.24
N GLY A 60 4.19 -5.45 -22.40
CA GLY A 60 3.42 -4.77 -23.45
C GLY A 60 2.02 -4.30 -23.05
N GLN A 61 1.45 -4.80 -21.94
CA GLN A 61 0.14 -4.36 -21.41
C GLN A 61 0.26 -3.32 -20.30
N ALA A 62 1.47 -2.97 -19.85
CA ALA A 62 1.67 -2.07 -18.71
C ALA A 62 1.00 -0.69 -18.91
N CYS A 63 1.11 -0.10 -20.10
CA CYS A 63 0.50 1.20 -20.41
C CYS A 63 -1.04 1.16 -20.28
N ALA A 64 -1.66 0.09 -20.77
CA ALA A 64 -3.12 -0.08 -20.68
C ALA A 64 -3.57 -0.23 -19.23
N VAL A 65 -2.84 -1.00 -18.42
CA VAL A 65 -3.11 -1.16 -16.98
C VAL A 65 -3.00 0.19 -16.26
N LEU A 66 -1.93 0.95 -16.50
CA LEU A 66 -1.74 2.27 -15.89
C LEU A 66 -2.84 3.26 -16.28
N ALA A 67 -3.23 3.29 -17.56
CA ALA A 67 -4.31 4.15 -18.04
C ALA A 67 -5.67 3.83 -17.38
N ALA A 68 -5.92 2.55 -17.08
CA ALA A 68 -7.14 2.11 -16.41
C ALA A 68 -7.17 2.40 -14.90
N MET A 69 -6.04 2.74 -14.26
CA MET A 69 -6.01 2.93 -12.79
C MET A 69 -6.95 4.04 -12.28
N GLY A 70 -7.32 5.00 -13.13
CA GLY A 70 -8.26 6.06 -12.79
C GLY A 70 -9.71 5.58 -12.59
N SER A 71 -10.06 4.36 -13.00
CA SER A 71 -11.39 3.79 -12.77
C SER A 71 -11.53 3.14 -11.40
N PHE A 72 -10.42 2.90 -10.69
CA PHE A 72 -10.38 2.27 -9.36
C PHE A 72 -10.99 0.85 -9.30
N ASP A 73 -11.11 0.15 -10.44
CA ASP A 73 -11.69 -1.20 -10.50
C ASP A 73 -10.70 -2.31 -10.08
N ILE A 74 -9.42 -1.98 -9.90
CA ILE A 74 -8.37 -2.96 -9.60
C ILE A 74 -8.44 -3.35 -8.12
N ILE A 75 -8.74 -4.61 -7.85
CA ILE A 75 -8.64 -5.24 -6.53
C ILE A 75 -7.35 -6.05 -6.49
N GLY A 76 -6.49 -5.82 -5.49
CA GLY A 76 -5.19 -6.53 -5.33
C GLY A 76 -4.07 -5.93 -6.19
N PHE A 77 -3.07 -6.74 -6.52
CA PHE A 77 -1.90 -6.34 -7.31
C PHE A 77 -1.92 -6.95 -8.71
N THR A 78 -1.62 -6.09 -9.69
CA THR A 78 -1.21 -6.54 -11.04
C THR A 78 0.31 -6.59 -11.09
N VAL A 79 0.87 -7.74 -11.49
CA VAL A 79 2.32 -7.95 -11.61
C VAL A 79 2.70 -8.15 -13.07
N ILE A 80 3.81 -7.53 -13.48
CA ILE A 80 4.44 -7.81 -14.77
C ILE A 80 5.37 -9.02 -14.58
N ASP A 81 5.13 -10.12 -15.30
CA ASP A 81 5.87 -11.38 -15.13
C ASP A 81 6.57 -11.89 -16.40
N ARG A 82 6.36 -11.22 -17.53
CA ARG A 82 6.90 -11.60 -18.84
C ARG A 82 7.13 -10.37 -19.72
N PHE A 83 8.07 -10.46 -20.65
CA PHE A 83 8.47 -9.37 -21.56
C PHE A 83 7.67 -9.42 -22.87
#